data_AF-A0A026W6W3-F1
#
_entry.id   AF-A0A026W6W3-F1
#
_cell.length_a   1.000
_cell.length_b   1.000
_cell.length_c   1.000
_cell.angle_alpha   90.00
_cell.angle_beta   90.00
_cell.angle_gamma   90.00
#
_symmetry.space_group_name_H-M   'P 1'
#
loop_
_entity.id
_entity.type
_entity.pdbx_description
1 polymer ?
#
loop_
_entity_poly.entity_id
_entity_poly.type
_entity_poly.pdbx_seq_one_letter_code
_entity_poly.pdbx_strand_id
1 'polypeptide(L)'
;MALCFGASGGNFRQALRIYAERHPERRHPDDKTIKRCVQRVKDGHVKRRRRRHQVPSPLEIGVLGVAILNPNTSVKHIERLHNVPRSSASRYLRYNKFHPYRITLHQELNDNDHRRRLRLCQWAPSTK
;
A
#
# COMPACT_ATOMS: atom_id res chain seq x y z
N MET A 1 18.01 -8.79 20.50
CA MET A 1 19.07 -7.76 20.70
C MET A 1 18.64 -6.73 21.75
N ALA A 2 17.63 -5.87 21.52
CA ALA A 2 17.19 -4.90 22.53
C ALA A 2 16.74 -5.54 23.86
N LEU A 3 16.07 -6.70 23.82
CA LEU A 3 15.72 -7.47 25.03
C LEU A 3 16.94 -7.99 25.80
N CYS A 4 18.01 -8.38 25.10
CA CYS A 4 19.26 -8.83 25.73
C CYS A 4 19.96 -7.67 26.44
N PHE A 5 19.85 -6.45 25.90
CA PHE A 5 20.35 -5.22 26.53
C PHE A 5 19.56 -4.86 27.81
N GLY A 6 18.25 -5.07 27.82
CA GLY A 6 17.45 -4.96 29.04
C GLY A 6 17.85 -6.00 30.09
N ALA A 7 18.01 -7.26 29.67
CA ALA A 7 18.41 -8.36 30.55
C ALA A 7 19.84 -8.21 31.13
N SER A 8 20.72 -7.44 30.46
CA SER A 8 22.06 -7.15 30.94
C SER A 8 22.16 -5.88 31.79
N GLY A 9 21.04 -5.27 32.20
CA GLY A 9 21.04 -4.03 32.99
C GLY A 9 21.65 -2.84 32.26
N GLY A 10 21.64 -2.84 30.92
CA GLY A 10 22.22 -1.76 30.12
C GLY A 10 23.70 -1.94 29.75
N ASN A 11 24.30 -3.10 30.04
CA ASN A 11 25.65 -3.42 29.60
C ASN A 11 25.66 -4.08 28.22
N PHE A 12 26.27 -3.43 27.23
CA PHE A 12 26.29 -3.95 25.85
C PHE A 12 27.14 -5.21 25.66
N ARG A 13 28.28 -5.34 26.34
CA ARG A 13 29.13 -6.54 26.25
C ARG A 13 28.43 -7.76 26.83
N GLN A 14 27.74 -7.58 27.95
CA GLN A 14 26.94 -8.63 28.54
C GLN A 14 25.71 -8.95 27.68
N ALA A 15 25.10 -7.94 27.05
CA ALA A 15 24.01 -8.15 26.09
C ALA A 15 24.43 -9.03 24.90
N LEU A 16 25.67 -8.89 24.42
CA LEU A 16 26.24 -9.74 23.36
C LEU A 16 26.34 -11.19 23.80
N ARG A 17 26.86 -11.45 25.01
CA ARG A 17 26.94 -12.81 25.58
C ARG A 17 25.57 -13.45 25.72
N ILE A 18 24.62 -12.74 26.35
CA ILE A 18 23.23 -13.20 26.48
C ILE A 18 22.60 -13.44 25.10
N TYR A 19 22.92 -12.62 24.08
CA TYR A 19 22.42 -12.83 22.73
C TYR A 19 23.01 -14.10 22.09
N ALA A 20 24.31 -14.34 22.23
CA ALA A 20 24.99 -15.53 21.71
C ALA A 20 24.49 -16.81 22.39
N GLU A 21 24.32 -16.79 23.72
CA GLU A 21 23.76 -17.91 24.49
C GLU A 21 22.34 -18.27 24.05
N ARG A 22 21.50 -17.27 23.76
CA ARG A 22 20.11 -17.48 23.33
C ARG A 22 19.96 -17.86 21.86
N HIS A 23 20.93 -17.54 21.02
CA HIS A 23 20.86 -17.73 19.57
C HIS A 23 22.19 -18.25 19.00
N PRO A 24 22.66 -19.43 19.45
CA PRO A 24 23.96 -19.98 19.05
C PRO A 24 24.04 -20.29 17.55
N GLU A 25 22.90 -20.55 16.90
CA GLU A 25 22.80 -20.89 15.49
C GLU A 25 22.87 -19.67 14.55
N ARG A 26 22.87 -18.45 15.09
CA ARG A 26 22.81 -17.21 14.30
C ARG A 26 24.15 -16.51 14.23
N ARG A 27 24.29 -15.65 13.21
CA ARG A 27 25.42 -14.73 13.14
C ARG A 27 25.38 -13.76 14.33
N HIS A 28 26.44 -13.79 15.13
CA HIS A 28 26.57 -12.91 16.29
C HIS A 28 26.81 -11.46 15.87
N PRO A 29 26.01 -10.51 16.37
CA PRO A 29 26.16 -9.08 16.10
C PRO A 29 27.41 -8.51 16.79
N ASP A 30 27.87 -7.36 16.31
CA ASP A 30 28.86 -6.53 17.02
C ASP A 30 28.16 -5.58 18.02
N ASP A 31 28.92 -5.03 18.97
CA ASP A 31 28.50 -4.05 19.97
C ASP A 31 27.77 -2.86 19.30
N LYS A 32 28.31 -2.36 18.18
CA LYS A 32 27.71 -1.29 17.38
C LYS A 32 26.31 -1.63 16.87
N THR A 33 26.07 -2.90 16.54
CA THR A 33 24.77 -3.37 16.04
C THR A 33 23.73 -3.38 17.15
N ILE A 34 24.10 -3.83 18.36
CA ILE A 34 23.19 -3.75 19.52
C ILE A 34 22.89 -2.29 19.87
N LYS A 35 23.91 -1.41 19.90
CA LYS A 35 23.72 0.03 20.13
C LYS A 35 22.74 0.67 19.16
N ARG A 36 22.91 0.46 17.85
CA ARG A 36 21.97 0.95 16.82
C ARG A 36 20.57 0.36 17.00
N CYS A 37 20.46 -0.90 17.39
CA CYS A 37 19.18 -1.54 17.64
C CYS A 37 18.45 -0.89 18.82
N VAL A 38 19.15 -0.67 19.94
CA VAL A 38 18.60 0.00 21.13
C VAL A 38 18.20 1.43 20.80
N GLN A 39 19.07 2.19 20.11
CA GLN A 39 18.76 3.57 19.73
C GLN A 39 17.50 3.64 18.86
N ARG A 40 17.37 2.76 17.85
CA ARG A 40 16.15 2.70 17.02
C ARG A 40 14.90 2.38 17.82
N VAL A 41 15.00 1.55 18.86
CA VAL A 41 13.86 1.27 19.73
C VAL A 41 13.50 2.51 20.56
N LYS A 42 14.50 3.21 21.11
CA LYS A 42 14.30 4.49 21.83
C LYS A 42 13.65 5.55 20.96
N ASP A 43 14.06 5.64 19.70
CA ASP A 43 13.50 6.57 18.71
C ASP A 43 12.10 6.14 18.19
N GLY A 44 11.53 5.04 18.70
CA GLY A 44 10.25 4.50 18.23
C GLY A 44 10.30 3.87 16.82
N HIS A 45 11.48 3.64 16.27
CA HIS A 45 11.74 3.08 14.93
C HIS A 45 11.90 1.55 14.93
N VAL A 46 10.97 0.85 15.60
CA VAL A 46 10.98 -0.62 15.72
C VAL A 46 10.67 -1.32 14.38
N LYS A 47 9.85 -0.69 13.53
CA LYS A 47 9.52 -1.20 12.19
C LYS A 47 10.34 -0.46 11.13
N ARG A 48 10.77 -1.17 10.09
CA ARG A 48 11.40 -0.56 8.91
C ARG A 48 10.37 0.32 8.19
N ARG A 49 10.53 1.65 8.26
CA ARG A 49 9.82 2.58 7.39
C ARG A 49 10.33 2.39 5.96
N ARG A 50 9.52 1.76 5.10
CA ARG A 50 9.74 1.83 3.66
C ARG A 50 9.37 3.24 3.22
N ARG A 51 10.25 3.92 2.46
CA ARG A 51 9.90 5.19 1.83
C ARG A 51 8.66 4.96 0.97
N ARG A 52 7.54 5.60 1.32
CA ARG A 52 6.36 5.64 0.45
C ARG A 52 6.64 6.63 -0.69
N HIS A 53 6.12 6.32 -1.87
CA HIS A 53 6.10 7.29 -2.97
C HIS A 53 5.14 8.42 -2.54
N GLN A 54 5.68 9.62 -2.29
CA GLN A 54 4.91 10.73 -1.71
C GLN A 54 4.38 11.69 -2.76
N VAL A 55 5.09 11.86 -3.87
CA VAL A 55 4.72 12.81 -4.93
C VAL A 55 4.63 12.05 -6.25
N PRO A 56 3.46 12.05 -6.92
CA PRO A 56 3.30 11.47 -8.25
C PRO A 56 4.22 12.16 -9.25
N SER A 57 4.85 11.37 -10.13
CA SER A 57 5.60 11.96 -11.24
C SER A 57 4.67 12.64 -12.26
N PRO A 58 5.14 13.62 -13.07
CA PRO A 58 4.31 14.21 -14.13
C PRO A 58 3.73 13.19 -15.11
N LEU A 59 4.49 12.13 -15.42
CA LEU A 59 4.03 11.01 -16.24
C LEU A 59 2.89 10.23 -15.57
N GLU A 60 3.00 9.98 -14.26
CA GLU A 60 1.94 9.35 -13.48
C GLU A 60 0.66 10.18 -13.48
N ILE A 61 0.78 11.51 -13.31
CA ILE A 61 -0.37 12.41 -13.38
C ILE A 61 -1.04 12.34 -14.76
N GLY A 62 -0.26 12.34 -15.85
CA GLY A 62 -0.79 12.18 -17.20
C GLY A 62 -1.55 10.86 -17.39
N VAL A 63 -0.94 9.74 -16.98
CA VAL A 63 -1.57 8.41 -17.02
C VAL A 63 -2.89 8.38 -16.24
N LEU A 64 -2.93 8.97 -15.05
CA LEU A 64 -4.14 9.05 -14.24
C LEU A 64 -5.21 9.93 -14.90
N GLY A 65 -4.82 11.05 -15.49
CA GLY A 65 -5.74 11.94 -16.22
C GLY A 65 -6.47 11.22 -17.36
N VAL A 66 -5.75 10.42 -18.15
CA VAL A 66 -6.36 9.62 -19.23
C VAL A 66 -7.37 8.62 -18.68
N ALA A 67 -7.03 7.93 -17.59
CA ALA A 67 -7.92 6.94 -16.97
C ALA A 67 -9.17 7.57 -16.34
N ILE A 68 -9.06 8.81 -15.82
CA ILE A 68 -10.20 9.57 -15.29
C ILE A 68 -11.14 9.99 -16.42
N LEU A 69 -10.60 10.53 -17.52
CA LEU A 69 -11.40 10.99 -18.66
C LEU A 69 -12.08 9.85 -19.40
N ASN A 70 -11.41 8.70 -19.52
CA ASN A 70 -11.97 7.52 -20.15
C ASN A 70 -11.52 6.24 -19.42
N PRO A 71 -12.35 5.71 -18.50
CA PRO A 71 -12.04 4.51 -17.72
C PRO A 71 -11.87 3.24 -18.56
N ASN A 72 -12.39 3.22 -19.79
CA ASN A 72 -12.29 2.09 -20.71
C ASN A 72 -10.98 2.10 -21.52
N THR A 73 -10.08 3.07 -21.28
CA THR A 73 -8.80 3.13 -21.98
C THR A 73 -7.91 1.94 -21.66
N SER A 74 -7.37 1.32 -22.70
CA SER A 74 -6.42 0.23 -22.53
C SER A 74 -5.04 0.76 -22.08
N VAL A 75 -4.33 -0.02 -21.27
CA VAL A 75 -2.94 0.30 -20.87
C VAL A 75 -2.02 0.43 -22.08
N LYS A 76 -2.29 -0.30 -23.17
CA LYS A 76 -1.57 -0.18 -24.44
C LYS A 76 -1.80 1.16 -25.13
N HIS A 77 -2.99 1.73 -25.02
CA HIS A 77 -3.27 3.08 -25.52
C HIS A 77 -2.51 4.13 -24.70
N ILE A 78 -2.55 4.01 -23.37
CA ILE A 78 -1.82 4.89 -22.44
C ILE A 78 -0.30 4.89 -22.73
N GLU A 79 0.28 3.71 -22.98
CA GLU A 79 1.69 3.58 -23.35
C GLU A 79 2.02 4.39 -24.61
N ARG A 80 1.21 4.27 -25.67
CA ARG A 80 1.44 5.00 -26.93
C ARG A 80 1.28 6.51 -26.75
N LEU A 81 0.37 6.93 -25.89
CA LEU A 81 0.05 8.34 -25.70
C LEU A 81 1.11 9.07 -24.85
N HIS A 82 1.64 8.41 -23.82
CA HIS A 82 2.61 9.01 -22.89
C HIS A 82 4.03 8.46 -23.01
N ASN A 83 4.29 7.52 -23.94
CA ASN A 83 5.57 6.80 -24.07
C ASN A 83 6.05 6.15 -22.75
N VAL A 84 5.10 5.65 -21.95
CA VAL A 84 5.38 4.99 -20.67
C VAL A 84 5.24 3.47 -20.84
N PRO A 85 6.21 2.65 -20.37
CA PRO A 85 6.09 1.21 -20.42
C PRO A 85 4.80 0.71 -19.76
N ARG A 86 4.14 -0.30 -20.34
CA ARG A 86 2.86 -0.84 -19.81
C ARG A 86 2.94 -1.25 -18.35
N SER A 87 4.07 -1.82 -17.92
CA SER A 87 4.30 -2.21 -16.52
C SER A 87 4.28 -1.01 -15.57
N SER A 88 4.87 0.12 -15.97
CA SER A 88 4.87 1.37 -15.21
C SER A 88 3.48 2.00 -15.19
N ALA A 89 2.82 2.11 -16.35
CA ALA A 89 1.45 2.62 -16.42
C ALA A 89 0.48 1.79 -15.55
N SER A 90 0.54 0.46 -15.64
CA SER A 90 -0.24 -0.43 -14.79
C SER A 90 0.07 -0.26 -13.31
N ARG A 91 1.36 -0.10 -12.94
CA ARG A 91 1.77 0.15 -11.56
C ARG A 91 1.20 1.46 -11.03
N TYR A 92 1.24 2.54 -11.81
CA TYR A 92 0.68 3.84 -11.45
C TYR A 92 -0.83 3.75 -11.20
N LEU A 93 -1.58 3.12 -12.10
CA LEU A 93 -3.02 2.91 -11.93
C LEU A 93 -3.33 2.11 -10.66
N ARG A 94 -2.65 0.96 -10.45
CA ARG A 94 -2.86 0.11 -9.27
C ARG A 94 -2.50 0.79 -7.95
N TYR A 95 -1.42 1.57 -7.93
CA TYR A 95 -1.00 2.30 -6.74
C TYR A 95 -2.04 3.33 -6.32
N ASN A 96 -2.63 4.03 -7.30
CA ASN A 96 -3.66 5.05 -7.11
C ASN A 96 -5.09 4.50 -7.10
N LYS A 97 -5.27 3.18 -6.96
CA LYS A 97 -6.59 2.52 -6.84
C LYS A 97 -7.50 2.62 -8.08
N PHE A 98 -6.92 2.89 -9.24
CA PHE A 98 -7.61 2.74 -10.52
C PHE A 98 -7.61 1.27 -10.92
N HIS A 99 -8.79 0.65 -10.81
CA HIS A 99 -9.00 -0.75 -11.16
C HIS A 99 -9.85 -0.83 -12.43
N PRO A 100 -9.49 -1.70 -13.40
CA PRO A 100 -10.35 -1.94 -14.56
C PRO A 100 -11.64 -2.59 -14.07
N TYR A 101 -12.77 -1.91 -14.27
CA TYR A 101 -14.09 -2.49 -14.09
C TYR A 101 -14.72 -2.71 -15.45
N ARG A 102 -15.19 -3.93 -15.70
CA ARG A 102 -15.97 -4.25 -16.90
C ARG A 102 -17.43 -4.00 -16.56
N ILE A 103 -17.98 -2.89 -17.07
CA ILE A 103 -19.42 -2.64 -16.96
C ILE A 103 -20.13 -3.67 -17.85
N THR A 104 -20.94 -4.53 -17.24
CA THR A 104 -21.84 -5.44 -17.94
C THR A 104 -23.26 -4.92 -17.82
N LEU A 105 -23.84 -4.50 -18.94
CA LEU A 105 -25.23 -4.09 -19.02
C LEU A 105 -26.08 -5.35 -19.19
N HIS A 106 -26.78 -5.76 -18.13
CA HIS A 106 -27.65 -6.94 -18.15
C HIS A 106 -29.12 -6.60 -18.43
N GLN A 107 -29.49 -5.32 -18.34
CA GLN A 107 -30.83 -4.79 -18.65
C GLN A 107 -30.66 -3.38 -19.19
N GLU A 108 -31.35 -3.05 -20.29
CA GLU A 108 -31.45 -1.68 -20.77
C GLU A 108 -32.34 -0.88 -19.82
N LEU A 109 -31.87 0.30 -19.39
CA LEU A 109 -32.60 1.16 -18.48
C LEU A 109 -33.39 2.16 -19.29
N ASN A 110 -34.72 2.01 -19.34
CA ASN A 110 -35.57 2.97 -20.03
C ASN A 110 -35.91 4.15 -19.11
N ASP A 111 -36.23 5.32 -19.69
CA ASP A 111 -36.56 6.54 -18.92
C ASP A 111 -37.68 6.33 -17.89
N ASN A 112 -38.63 5.43 -18.21
CA ASN A 112 -39.75 5.12 -17.32
C ASN A 112 -39.35 4.18 -16.16
N ASP A 113 -38.25 3.44 -16.28
CA ASP A 113 -37.77 2.53 -15.23
C ASP A 113 -37.27 3.29 -14.01
N HIS A 114 -36.72 4.49 -14.19
CA HIS A 114 -36.33 5.36 -13.07
C HIS A 114 -37.54 5.67 -12.18
N ARG A 115 -38.66 6.08 -12.78
CA ARG A 115 -39.92 6.38 -12.05
C ARG A 115 -40.53 5.14 -11.40
N ARG A 116 -40.42 3.97 -12.04
CA ARG A 116 -40.90 2.69 -11.47
C ARG A 116 -40.06 2.26 -10.28
N ARG A 117 -38.73 2.36 -10.38
CA ARG A 117 -37.79 2.04 -9.29
C ARG A 117 -37.93 2.96 -8.09
N LEU A 118 -38.06 4.27 -8.30
CA LEU A 118 -38.30 5.22 -7.21
C LEU A 118 -39.61 4.92 -6.46
N ARG A 119 -40.69 4.63 -7.19
CA ARG A 119 -41.96 4.22 -6.57
C ARG A 119 -41.83 2.94 -5.75
N LEU A 120 -41.10 1.94 -6.26
CA LEU A 120 -40.82 0.71 -5.53
C LEU A 120 -40.06 0.99 -4.22
N CYS A 121 -39.00 1.80 -4.27
CA CYS A 121 -38.20 2.16 -3.09
C CYS A 121 -38.99 2.96 -2.05
N GLN A 122 -39.92 3.81 -2.49
CA GLN A 122 -40.80 4.58 -1.59
C GLN A 122 -41.95 3.73 -1.03
N TRP A 123 -42.41 2.74 -1.79
CA TRP A 123 -43.46 1.80 -1.37
C TRP A 123 -42.96 0.81 -0.32
N ALA A 124 -41.69 0.40 -0.40
CA ALA A 124 -41.08 -0.44 0.62
C ALA A 124 -40.99 0.35 1.93
N PRO A 125 -41.71 -0.03 3.00
CA PRO A 125 -41.57 0.64 4.27
C PRO A 125 -40.14 0.44 4.78
N SER A 126 -39.47 1.52 5.17
CA SER A 126 -38.23 1.41 5.93
C SER A 126 -38.56 0.74 7.26
N THR A 127 -38.39 -0.58 7.32
CA THR A 127 -38.45 -1.33 8.57
C THR A 127 -37.37 -0.76 9.47
N LYS A 128 -37.79 0.05 10.46
CA LYS A 128 -37.01 0.37 11.66
C LYS A 128 -37.09 -0.80 12.62
#